data_AF-A0A4Z1BFF3-F1
#
_entry.id   AF-A0A4Z1BFF3-F1
#
_cell.length_a   1.000
_cell.length_b   1.000
_cell.length_c   1.000
_cell.angle_alpha   90.00
_cell.angle_beta   90.00
_cell.angle_gamma   90.00
#
_symmetry.space_group_name_H-M   'P 1'
#
loop_
_entity.id
_entity.type
_entity.pdbx_description
1 polymer ?
#
loop_
_entity_poly.entity_id
_entity_poly.type
_entity_poly.pdbx_seq_one_letter_code
_entity_poly.pdbx_strand_id
1 'polypeptide(L)' 'MSKSDKIQNVVKLLSSLGVNIKKTKSRLDIINTLPTSSQVRHELK' A
#
# COMPACT_ATOMS: atom_id res chain seq x y z
N MET A 1 21.26 -9.25 -2.65
CA MET A 1 19.86 -8.95 -2.27
C MET A 1 19.08 -10.24 -2.18
N SER A 2 18.55 -10.54 -1.01
CA SER A 2 17.69 -11.70 -0.80
C SER A 2 16.35 -11.51 -1.51
N LYS A 3 15.63 -12.61 -1.78
CA LYS A 3 14.27 -12.56 -2.35
C LYS A 3 13.31 -11.78 -1.45
N SER A 4 13.55 -11.81 -0.13
CA SER A 4 12.81 -11.03 0.87
C SER A 4 12.99 -9.52 0.65
N ASP A 5 14.21 -9.06 0.42
CA ASP A 5 14.51 -7.64 0.20
C ASP A 5 13.80 -7.09 -1.05
N LYS A 6 13.75 -7.88 -2.12
CA LYS A 6 13.02 -7.51 -3.35
C LYS A 6 11.53 -7.33 -3.09
N ILE A 7 10.92 -8.25 -2.33
CA ILE A 7 9.49 -8.18 -2.00
C ILE A 7 9.20 -6.96 -1.13
N GLN A 8 10.04 -6.70 -0.12
CA GLN A 8 9.89 -5.52 0.74
C GLN A 8 9.98 -4.21 -0.05
N ASN A 9 10.88 -4.13 -1.03
CA ASN A 9 10.99 -2.96 -1.89
C ASN A 9 9.74 -2.75 -2.76
N VAL A 10 9.18 -3.83 -3.33
CA VAL A 10 7.93 -3.75 -4.10
C VAL A 10 6.75 -3.34 -3.22
N VAL A 11 6.65 -3.89 -2.01
CA VAL A 11 5.62 -3.50 -1.03
C VAL A 11 5.73 -2.01 -0.69
N LYS A 12 6.94 -1.52 -0.39
CA LYS A 12 7.17 -0.10 -0.10
C LYS A 12 6.77 0.80 -1.26
N LEU A 13 7.12 0.44 -2.50
CA LEU A 13 6.76 1.20 -3.69
C LEU A 13 5.24 1.27 -3.86
N LEU A 14 4.56 0.14 -3.82
CA LEU A 14 3.10 0.07 -3.98
C LEU A 14 2.37 0.81 -2.85
N SER A 15 2.86 0.73 -1.60
CA SER A 15 2.31 1.53 -0.49
C SER A 15 2.50 3.03 -0.69
N SER A 16 3.63 3.48 -1.25
CA SER A 16 3.86 4.90 -1.56
C SER A 16 2.94 5.43 -2.67
N LEU A 17 2.45 4.55 -3.54
CA LEU A 17 1.46 4.85 -4.57
C LEU A 17 0.02 4.88 -4.01
N GLY A 18 -0.15 4.66 -2.70
CA GLY A 18 -1.45 4.65 -2.06
C GLY A 18 -2.22 3.34 -2.21
N VAL A 19 -1.56 2.28 -2.67
CA VAL A 19 -2.18 0.95 -2.79
C VAL A 19 -2.20 0.27 -1.43
N ASN A 20 -3.35 -0.25 -1.03
CA ASN A 20 -3.48 -1.01 0.21
C ASN A 20 -3.01 -2.46 0.01
N ILE A 21 -1.99 -2.88 0.76
CA ILE A 21 -1.37 -4.20 0.61
C ILE A 21 -1.55 -4.98 1.91
N LYS A 22 -2.28 -6.09 1.84
CA LYS A 22 -2.52 -6.96 2.99
C LYS A 22 -1.60 -8.17 2.93
N LYS A 23 -0.82 -8.40 3.98
CA LYS A 23 -0.01 -9.60 4.10
C LYS A 23 -0.85 -10.76 4.62
N THR A 24 -0.89 -11.86 3.86
CA THR A 24 -1.50 -13.13 4.28
C THR A 24 -0.42 -14.18 4.54
N LYS A 25 -0.79 -15.34 5.10
CA LYS A 25 0.15 -16.43 5.39
C LYS A 25 0.96 -16.91 4.17
N SER A 26 0.37 -16.81 2.97
CA SER A 26 0.97 -17.36 1.75
C SER A 26 1.34 -16.28 0.72
N ARG A 27 0.61 -15.14 0.68
CA ARG A 27 0.71 -14.16 -0.40
C ARG A 27 0.52 -12.73 0.09
N LEU A 28 0.87 -11.76 -0.76
CA LEU A 28 0.47 -10.37 -0.60
C LEU A 28 -0.79 -10.15 -1.43
N ASP A 29 -1.85 -9.69 -0.78
CA ASP A 29 -3.10 -9.32 -1.44
C ASP A 29 -3.05 -7.83 -1.74
N ILE A 30 -3.07 -7.48 -3.03
CA ILE A 30 -2.98 -6.10 -3.51
C ILE A 30 -4.41 -5.66 -3.79
N ILE A 31 -4.94 -4.81 -2.93
CA ILE A 31 -6.31 -4.34 -3.06
C ILE A 31 -6.28 -3.19 -4.08
N ASN A 32 -6.88 -3.42 -5.25
CA ASN A 32 -7.01 -2.46 -6.36
C ASN A 32 -7.98 -1.30 -6.03
N THR A 33 -8.02 -0.86 -4.79
CA THR A 33 -8.69 0.39 -4.43
C THR A 33 -7.74 1.52 -4.73
N LEU A 34 -8.23 2.55 -5.43
CA LEU A 34 -7.58 3.85 -5.49
C LEU A 34 -7.17 4.27 -4.07
N PRO A 35 -6.06 5.01 -3.90
CA PRO A 35 -5.71 5.58 -2.61
C PRO A 35 -6.98 6.12 -1.98
N THR A 36 -7.28 5.68 -0.76
CA THR A 36 -8.22 6.42 0.06
C THR A 36 -7.65 7.81 0.08
N SER A 37 -8.21 8.72 -0.73
CA SER A 37 -8.05 10.14 -0.53
C SER A 37 -8.53 10.27 0.89
N SER A 38 -7.59 10.34 1.84
CA SER A 38 -7.88 10.80 3.18
C SER A 38 -8.68 12.04 2.91
N GLN A 39 -9.99 11.98 3.10
CA GLN A 39 -10.85 13.13 2.90
C GLN A 39 -10.30 14.10 3.92
N VAL A 40 -9.40 14.97 3.47
CA VAL A 40 -9.01 16.14 4.21
C VAL A 40 -10.31 16.91 4.22
N ARG A 41 -11.13 16.69 5.24
CA ARG A 41 -12.22 17.58 5.60
C ARG A 41 -11.50 18.88 5.89
N HIS A 42 -11.36 19.72 4.88
CA HIS A 42 -11.23 21.13 5.10
C HIS A 42 -12.52 21.52 5.82
N GLU A 43 -12.48 21.49 7.15
CA GLU A 43 -13.45 22.19 7.96
C GLU A 43 -13.36 23.65 7.49
N LEU A 44 -14.33 24.07 6.67
CA LEU A 44 -14.48 25.44 6.23
C LEU A 44 -14.74 26.27 7.49
N LYS A 45 -13.70 26.93 7.97
CA LYS A 45 -13.78 27.89 9.06
C LYS A 45 -14.19 29.26 8.53
#